data_AF-A0A5J4R182-F1
#
_entry.id   AF-A0A5J4R182-F1
#
_cell.length_a   1.000
_cell.length_b   1.000
_cell.length_c   1.000
_cell.angle_alpha   90.00
_cell.angle_beta   90.00
_cell.angle_gamma   90.00
#
_symmetry.space_group_name_H-M   'P 1'
#
loop_
_entity.id
_entity.type
_entity.pdbx_description
1 polymer ?
#
loop_
_entity_poly.entity_id
_entity_poly.type
_entity_poly.pdbx_seq_one_letter_code
_entity_poly.pdbx_strand_id
1 'polypeptide(L)'
;MIYLIFERTTDFNYDINNIFFNFVLLPKLKFNTMKKQIILLFTLFTVLPVSARKQPAQLLKELDAVIADKEIYRENKEALLDSLKALATHVRADEQLYPVYESLCAEYFNYNVDSAFVYTLHKYELAQKINKPQLIVKSKIDLAHLYMLSGAYMAGLDMLQTISRQTIVEEYLPVYYHIYKTSYEAMAQECPLLQQKKAYMAMSALYRDSLRMQLQANDITLLFVTTEELTEKGACREALDVLLNQYGDEKTSTHEKAIVAYSIARAYRGLQHTDSAICYFAASAINDFKTPVKE
;
A
#
# COMPACT_ATOMS: atom_id res chain seq x y z
N MET A 1 -3.85 -0.42 -6.77
CA MET A 1 -3.20 -0.96 -5.55
C MET A 1 -4.21 -1.45 -4.50
N ILE A 2 -5.50 -1.63 -4.83
CA ILE A 2 -6.57 -2.04 -3.88
C ILE A 2 -6.95 -3.54 -3.95
N TYR A 3 -6.50 -4.33 -4.93
CA TYR A 3 -7.02 -5.69 -5.09
C TYR A 3 -6.31 -6.81 -4.31
N LEU A 4 -5.34 -6.53 -3.42
CA LEU A 4 -4.57 -7.60 -2.74
C LEU A 4 -4.47 -7.49 -1.22
N ILE A 5 -5.32 -6.70 -0.55
CA ILE A 5 -5.30 -6.64 0.91
C ILE A 5 -6.66 -7.01 1.49
N PHE A 6 -7.06 -8.25 1.25
CA PHE A 6 -8.02 -8.96 2.10
C PHE A 6 -7.76 -10.45 1.97
N GLU A 7 -6.89 -11.00 2.82
CA GLU A 7 -7.11 -12.29 3.49
C GLU A 7 -5.98 -12.61 4.48
N ARG A 8 -6.37 -13.32 5.55
CA ARG A 8 -5.58 -13.87 6.68
C ARG A 8 -5.19 -12.94 7.83
N THR A 9 -6.15 -12.79 8.75
CA THR A 9 -5.87 -12.71 10.19
C THR A 9 -6.53 -13.88 10.92
N THR A 10 -5.72 -14.87 11.31
CA THR A 10 -5.98 -15.95 12.28
C THR A 10 -4.62 -16.24 12.90
N ASP A 11 -4.34 -16.38 14.19
CA ASP A 11 -5.05 -16.35 15.47
C ASP A 11 -3.95 -16.06 16.51
N PHE A 12 -4.23 -15.37 17.62
CA PHE A 12 -3.42 -15.53 18.84
C PHE A 12 -4.25 -15.24 20.09
N ASN A 13 -4.61 -16.31 20.79
CA ASN A 13 -5.00 -16.30 22.21
C ASN A 13 -3.71 -16.38 23.04
N TYR A 14 -3.54 -15.55 24.08
CA TYR A 14 -2.97 -15.99 25.37
C TYR A 14 -3.16 -14.94 26.48
N ASP A 15 -3.91 -15.40 27.48
CA ASP A 15 -3.86 -15.22 28.94
C ASP A 15 -2.78 -14.31 29.55
N ILE A 16 -3.20 -13.33 30.37
CA ILE A 16 -2.37 -12.73 31.42
C ILE A 16 -3.20 -12.57 32.70
N ASN A 17 -2.92 -13.46 33.67
CA ASN A 17 -3.31 -13.33 35.06
C ASN A 17 -2.27 -12.54 35.87
N ASN A 18 -2.80 -11.71 36.78
CA ASN A 18 -2.26 -11.29 38.09
C ASN A 18 -0.89 -10.62 38.20
N ILE A 19 -0.87 -9.38 38.69
CA ILE A 19 0.02 -8.94 39.80
C ILE A 19 -0.72 -7.96 40.73
N PHE A 20 -0.87 -8.39 42.00
CA PHE A 20 -1.23 -7.59 43.18
C PHE A 20 -0.14 -6.56 43.53
N PHE A 21 -0.49 -5.41 44.13
CA PHE A 21 0.21 -4.93 45.34
C PHE A 21 -0.58 -3.85 46.09
N ASN A 22 -0.80 -4.09 47.39
CA ASN A 22 -1.34 -3.17 48.38
C ASN A 22 -0.34 -2.07 48.72
N PHE A 23 -0.83 -0.86 49.05
CA PHE A 23 -0.08 0.06 49.91
C PHE A 23 -0.95 0.69 50.99
N VAL A 24 -0.33 0.81 52.15
CA VAL A 24 -0.86 1.03 53.50
C VAL A 24 -1.09 2.51 53.81
N LEU A 25 -2.02 2.72 54.75
CA LEU A 25 -2.46 3.95 55.43
C LEU A 25 -1.38 4.98 55.80
N LEU A 26 -1.74 6.26 55.66
CA LEU A 26 -1.19 7.40 56.41
C LEU A 26 -2.32 8.36 56.87
N PRO A 27 -2.08 9.20 57.90
CA PRO A 27 -3.09 9.62 58.87
C PRO A 27 -3.93 10.84 58.46
N LYS A 28 -5.11 10.95 59.09
CA LYS A 28 -6.12 11.98 58.90
C LYS A 28 -5.62 13.37 59.32
N LEU A 29 -5.12 14.16 58.37
CA LEU A 29 -5.05 15.63 58.53
C LEU A 29 -6.44 16.26 58.32
N LYS A 30 -6.74 17.32 59.09
CA LYS A 30 -7.99 18.09 59.03
C LYS A 30 -8.17 18.73 57.64
N PHE A 31 -8.94 18.10 56.76
CA PHE A 31 -8.99 18.39 55.31
C PHE A 31 -10.30 19.04 54.82
N ASN A 32 -11.10 19.68 55.68
CA ASN A 32 -12.45 20.10 55.24
C ASN A 32 -12.49 21.39 54.40
N THR A 33 -11.49 22.27 54.50
CA THR A 33 -11.44 23.53 53.72
C THR A 33 -10.56 23.42 52.47
N MET A 34 -9.48 22.63 52.52
CA MET A 34 -8.61 22.37 51.35
C MET A 34 -9.24 21.41 50.32
N LYS A 35 -10.25 20.62 50.71
CA LYS A 35 -10.98 19.75 49.77
C LYS A 35 -11.71 20.53 48.68
N LYS A 36 -12.32 21.68 48.99
CA LYS A 36 -13.04 22.47 47.98
C LYS A 36 -12.10 23.10 46.95
N GLN A 37 -10.91 23.53 47.37
CA GLN A 37 -9.91 24.10 46.46
C GLN A 37 -9.19 23.04 45.63
N ILE A 38 -8.92 21.85 46.19
CA ILE A 38 -8.34 20.72 45.44
C ILE A 38 -9.35 20.14 44.44
N ILE A 39 -10.64 20.05 44.79
CA ILE A 39 -11.70 19.61 43.87
C ILE A 39 -11.89 20.62 42.71
N LEU A 40 -11.76 21.92 42.99
CA LEU A 40 -11.82 22.97 41.96
C LEU A 40 -10.60 22.93 41.02
N LEU A 41 -9.41 22.61 41.55
CA LEU A 41 -8.20 22.46 40.75
C LEU A 41 -8.21 21.16 39.92
N PHE A 42 -8.80 20.08 40.45
CA PHE A 42 -8.94 18.80 39.75
C PHE A 42 -10.00 18.84 38.64
N THR A 43 -11.06 19.64 38.80
CA THR A 43 -12.07 19.86 37.76
C THR A 43 -11.60 20.79 36.64
N LEU A 44 -10.63 21.68 36.91
CA LEU A 44 -10.04 22.53 35.87
C LEU A 44 -9.03 21.79 34.97
N PHE A 45 -8.42 20.71 35.46
CA PHE A 45 -7.47 19.90 34.68
C PHE A 45 -8.14 18.83 33.80
N THR A 46 -9.42 18.56 33.99
CA THR A 46 -10.20 17.60 33.18
C THR A 46 -10.80 18.19 31.92
N VAL A 47 -10.66 19.50 31.70
CA VAL A 47 -11.13 20.17 30.48
C VAL A 47 -9.94 20.50 29.56
N LEU A 48 -9.08 19.50 29.35
CA LEU A 48 -8.32 19.51 28.11
C LEU A 48 -9.33 19.23 26.99
N PRO A 49 -9.33 20.00 25.89
CA PRO A 49 -10.07 19.59 24.72
C PRO A 49 -9.48 18.25 24.31
N VAL A 50 -10.20 17.17 24.59
CA VAL A 50 -9.99 15.90 23.90
C VAL A 50 -10.24 16.28 22.45
N SER A 51 -9.16 16.54 21.70
CA SER A 51 -9.22 16.62 20.25
C SER A 51 -10.02 15.40 19.83
N ALA A 52 -11.21 15.64 19.28
CA ALA A 52 -12.15 14.61 18.91
C ALA A 52 -11.51 13.81 17.78
N ARG A 53 -10.68 12.84 18.15
CA ARG A 53 -10.14 11.85 17.23
C ARG A 53 -11.37 11.12 16.73
N LYS A 54 -11.70 11.29 15.44
CA LYS A 54 -12.82 10.58 14.81
C LYS A 54 -12.74 9.13 15.27
N GLN A 55 -13.76 8.66 15.97
CA GLN A 55 -13.78 7.29 16.46
C GLN A 55 -13.76 6.35 15.25
N PRO A 56 -13.11 5.17 15.33
CA PRO A 56 -13.06 4.21 14.23
C PRO A 56 -14.42 3.95 13.60
N ALA A 57 -15.47 3.84 14.42
CA ALA A 57 -16.85 3.66 13.97
C ALA A 57 -17.38 4.75 13.03
N GLN A 58 -17.02 6.02 13.26
CA GLN A 58 -17.46 7.13 12.40
C GLN A 58 -16.75 7.09 11.05
N LEU A 59 -15.46 6.73 11.04
CA LEU A 59 -14.67 6.67 9.82
C LEU A 59 -15.03 5.43 8.99
N LEU A 60 -15.35 4.31 9.64
CA LEU A 60 -15.89 3.12 8.97
C LEU A 60 -17.26 3.39 8.35
N LYS A 61 -18.12 4.16 9.03
CA LYS A 61 -19.39 4.60 8.44
C LYS A 61 -19.20 5.54 7.23
N GLU A 62 -18.18 6.41 7.27
CA GLU A 62 -17.80 7.23 6.11
C GLU A 62 -17.31 6.33 4.96
N LEU A 63 -16.51 5.30 5.27
CA LEU A 63 -16.06 4.31 4.30
C LEU A 63 -17.25 3.54 3.69
N ASP A 64 -18.21 3.09 4.49
CA ASP A 64 -19.42 2.42 4.01
C ASP A 64 -20.23 3.32 3.05
N ALA A 65 -20.34 4.61 3.36
CA ALA A 65 -21.01 5.57 2.50
C ALA A 65 -20.27 5.76 1.16
N VAL A 66 -18.93 5.82 1.18
CA VAL A 66 -18.12 5.91 -0.04
C VAL A 66 -18.19 4.62 -0.86
N ILE A 67 -18.27 3.45 -0.20
CA ILE A 67 -18.47 2.15 -0.86
C ILE A 67 -19.85 2.07 -1.53
N ALA A 68 -20.88 2.76 -1.02
CA ALA A 68 -22.20 2.77 -1.66
C ALA A 68 -22.19 3.34 -3.08
N ASP A 69 -21.24 4.24 -3.39
CA ASP A 69 -21.03 4.80 -4.72
C ASP A 69 -20.21 3.87 -5.65
N LYS A 70 -19.70 2.74 -5.16
CA LYS A 70 -18.85 1.79 -5.90
C LYS A 70 -19.50 1.30 -7.20
N GLU A 71 -20.81 1.20 -7.22
CA GLU A 71 -21.56 0.77 -8.41
C GLU A 71 -21.40 1.75 -9.58
N ILE A 72 -21.41 3.06 -9.32
CA ILE A 72 -21.22 4.08 -10.36
C ILE A 72 -19.79 3.98 -10.93
N TYR A 73 -18.79 3.84 -10.07
CA TYR A 73 -17.39 3.67 -10.52
C TYR A 73 -17.21 2.38 -11.32
N ARG A 74 -17.89 1.30 -10.93
CA ARG A 74 -17.89 0.02 -11.64
C ARG A 74 -18.51 0.17 -13.03
N GLU A 75 -19.66 0.81 -13.13
CA GLU A 75 -20.34 1.05 -14.41
C GLU A 75 -19.49 1.90 -15.35
N ASN A 76 -18.90 2.99 -14.86
CA ASN A 76 -18.00 3.84 -15.66
C ASN A 76 -16.76 3.07 -16.14
N LYS A 77 -16.18 2.24 -15.26
CA LYS A 77 -15.03 1.39 -15.60
C LYS A 77 -15.37 0.37 -16.69
N GLU A 78 -16.51 -0.31 -16.58
CA GLU A 78 -16.96 -1.28 -17.59
C GLU A 78 -17.24 -0.58 -18.93
N ALA A 79 -17.88 0.60 -18.93
CA ALA A 79 -18.10 1.38 -20.14
C ALA A 79 -16.79 1.77 -20.84
N LEU A 80 -15.78 2.21 -20.08
CA LEU A 80 -14.44 2.49 -20.60
C LEU A 80 -13.80 1.22 -21.19
N LEU A 81 -13.83 0.11 -20.47
CA LEU A 81 -13.28 -1.17 -20.93
C LEU A 81 -13.95 -1.64 -22.23
N ASP A 82 -15.27 -1.51 -22.33
CA ASP A 82 -16.02 -1.88 -23.52
C ASP A 82 -15.70 -0.96 -24.71
N SER A 83 -15.49 0.34 -24.47
CA SER A 83 -15.04 1.27 -25.52
C SER A 83 -13.64 0.90 -26.05
N LEU A 84 -12.72 0.53 -25.16
CA LEU A 84 -11.36 0.11 -25.53
C LEU A 84 -11.35 -1.23 -26.27
N LYS A 85 -12.18 -2.20 -25.84
CA LYS A 85 -12.37 -3.48 -26.55
C LYS A 85 -12.94 -3.23 -27.95
N ALA A 86 -13.97 -2.38 -28.07
CA ALA A 86 -14.54 -2.02 -29.35
C ALA A 86 -13.48 -1.37 -30.25
N LEU A 87 -12.68 -0.43 -29.73
CA LEU A 87 -11.57 0.17 -30.48
C LEU A 87 -10.57 -0.90 -30.97
N ALA A 88 -10.18 -1.83 -30.10
CA ALA A 88 -9.25 -2.92 -30.44
C ALA A 88 -9.75 -3.79 -31.60
N THR A 89 -11.06 -3.95 -31.79
CA THR A 89 -11.61 -4.71 -32.93
C THR A 89 -11.57 -3.95 -34.27
N HIS A 90 -11.51 -2.62 -34.23
CA HIS A 90 -11.55 -1.76 -35.42
C HIS A 90 -10.15 -1.40 -35.93
N VAL A 91 -9.17 -1.28 -35.04
CA VAL A 91 -7.79 -0.94 -35.42
C VAL A 91 -7.17 -2.08 -36.23
N ARG A 92 -6.57 -1.74 -37.38
CA ARG A 92 -5.97 -2.71 -38.31
C ARG A 92 -4.45 -2.72 -38.31
N ALA A 93 -3.82 -1.60 -37.97
CA ALA A 93 -2.37 -1.50 -37.91
C ALA A 93 -1.86 -1.94 -36.54
N ASP A 94 -0.88 -2.85 -36.51
CA ASP A 94 -0.34 -3.42 -35.27
C ASP A 94 0.23 -2.32 -34.36
N GLU A 95 0.92 -1.33 -34.93
CA GLU A 95 1.51 -0.21 -34.20
C GLU A 95 0.46 0.68 -33.53
N GLN A 96 -0.75 0.75 -34.08
CA GLN A 96 -1.87 1.49 -33.51
C GLN A 96 -2.66 0.64 -32.51
N LEU A 97 -2.64 -0.69 -32.65
CA LEU A 97 -3.33 -1.61 -31.74
C LEU A 97 -2.56 -1.77 -30.42
N TYR A 98 -1.23 -1.70 -30.45
CA TYR A 98 -0.40 -1.80 -29.25
C TYR A 98 -0.79 -0.84 -28.12
N PRO A 99 -0.92 0.48 -28.33
CA PRO A 99 -1.32 1.41 -27.27
C PRO A 99 -2.75 1.12 -26.76
N VAL A 100 -3.65 0.60 -27.59
CA VAL A 100 -5.00 0.19 -27.14
C VAL A 100 -4.91 -0.97 -26.15
N TYR A 101 -4.08 -1.98 -26.44
CA TYR A 101 -3.81 -3.04 -25.47
C TYR A 101 -3.08 -2.54 -24.24
N GLU A 102 -2.18 -1.57 -24.36
CA GLU A 102 -1.54 -0.94 -23.21
C GLU A 102 -2.57 -0.28 -22.27
N SER A 103 -3.52 0.47 -22.82
CA SER A 103 -4.64 1.04 -22.05
C SER A 103 -5.50 -0.04 -21.41
N LEU A 104 -5.93 -1.07 -22.16
CA LEU A 104 -6.70 -2.19 -21.60
C LEU A 104 -5.98 -2.86 -20.44
N CYS A 105 -4.68 -3.13 -20.60
CA CYS A 105 -3.86 -3.71 -19.53
C CYS A 105 -3.89 -2.81 -18.29
N ALA A 106 -3.58 -1.52 -18.44
CA ALA A 106 -3.54 -0.56 -17.33
C ALA A 106 -4.88 -0.48 -16.57
N GLU A 107 -5.99 -0.50 -17.30
CA GLU A 107 -7.32 -0.51 -16.70
C GLU A 107 -7.60 -1.79 -15.91
N TYR A 108 -7.20 -2.96 -16.45
CA TYR A 108 -7.40 -4.25 -15.81
C TYR A 108 -6.46 -4.55 -14.64
N PHE A 109 -5.24 -4.02 -14.63
CA PHE A 109 -4.22 -4.24 -13.58
C PHE A 109 -4.76 -4.05 -12.16
N ASN A 110 -5.68 -3.10 -11.98
CA ASN A 110 -6.28 -2.75 -10.69
C ASN A 110 -7.74 -3.17 -10.56
N TYR A 111 -8.27 -4.00 -11.47
CA TYR A 111 -9.68 -4.35 -11.54
C TYR A 111 -9.92 -5.86 -11.66
N ASN A 112 -9.20 -6.53 -12.55
CA ASN A 112 -9.32 -7.98 -12.78
C ASN A 112 -8.00 -8.55 -13.31
N VAL A 113 -7.29 -9.31 -12.46
CA VAL A 113 -5.95 -9.84 -12.78
C VAL A 113 -5.98 -10.84 -13.93
N ASP A 114 -7.02 -11.68 -14.02
CA ASP A 114 -7.14 -12.68 -15.10
C ASP A 114 -7.26 -12.00 -16.47
N SER A 115 -8.11 -10.97 -16.57
CA SER A 115 -8.26 -10.18 -17.79
C SER A 115 -7.00 -9.39 -18.11
N ALA A 116 -6.30 -8.88 -17.08
CA ALA A 116 -5.02 -8.21 -17.26
C ALA A 116 -3.98 -9.16 -17.89
N PHE A 117 -3.94 -10.43 -17.47
CA PHE A 117 -3.06 -11.44 -18.07
C PHE A 117 -3.38 -11.66 -19.55
N VAL A 118 -4.66 -11.84 -19.90
CA VAL A 118 -5.08 -12.08 -21.30
C VAL A 118 -4.63 -10.93 -22.20
N TYR A 119 -4.95 -9.69 -21.84
CA TYR A 119 -4.59 -8.53 -22.67
C TYR A 119 -3.09 -8.24 -22.66
N THR A 120 -2.37 -8.52 -21.58
CA THR A 120 -0.91 -8.35 -21.54
C THR A 120 -0.21 -9.39 -22.41
N LEU A 121 -0.73 -10.61 -22.49
CA LEU A 121 -0.22 -11.63 -23.40
C LEU A 121 -0.43 -11.22 -24.86
N HIS A 122 -1.63 -10.75 -25.23
CA HIS A 122 -1.88 -10.20 -26.57
C HIS A 122 -0.97 -9.02 -26.89
N LYS A 123 -0.73 -8.13 -25.91
CA LYS A 123 0.22 -7.02 -26.04
C LYS A 123 1.65 -7.51 -26.27
N TYR A 124 2.06 -8.58 -25.59
CA TYR A 124 3.38 -9.19 -25.76
C TYR A 124 3.54 -9.82 -27.14
N GLU A 125 2.57 -10.63 -27.58
CA GLU A 125 2.55 -11.24 -28.93
C GLU A 125 2.61 -10.17 -30.03
N LEU A 126 1.83 -9.09 -29.85
CA LEU A 126 1.83 -7.96 -30.78
C LEU A 126 3.18 -7.23 -30.78
N ALA A 127 3.81 -7.03 -29.63
CA ALA A 127 5.15 -6.44 -29.54
C ALA A 127 6.19 -7.27 -30.32
N GLN A 128 6.10 -8.60 -30.23
CA GLN A 128 6.98 -9.51 -30.98
C GLN A 128 6.73 -9.40 -32.48
N LYS A 129 5.47 -9.30 -32.90
CA LYS A 129 5.09 -9.13 -34.31
C LYS A 129 5.57 -7.80 -34.90
N ILE A 130 5.41 -6.70 -34.16
CA ILE A 130 5.94 -5.37 -34.51
C ILE A 130 7.48 -5.39 -34.53
N ASN A 131 8.10 -6.33 -33.82
CA ASN A 131 9.55 -6.52 -33.71
C ASN A 131 10.29 -5.27 -33.18
N LYS A 132 9.69 -4.61 -32.17
CA LYS A 132 10.30 -3.48 -31.47
C LYS A 132 10.78 -3.91 -30.08
N PRO A 133 12.11 -3.99 -29.83
CA PRO A 133 12.65 -4.49 -28.57
C PRO A 133 12.12 -3.80 -27.31
N GLN A 134 11.92 -2.49 -27.35
CA GLN A 134 11.40 -1.73 -26.20
C GLN A 134 9.98 -2.16 -25.81
N LEU A 135 9.11 -2.42 -26.80
CA LEU A 135 7.74 -2.88 -26.55
C LEU A 135 7.73 -4.30 -25.96
N ILE A 136 8.64 -5.16 -26.43
CA ILE A 136 8.81 -6.52 -25.92
C ILE A 136 9.26 -6.46 -24.45
N VAL A 137 10.26 -5.64 -24.14
CA VAL A 137 10.76 -5.45 -22.76
C VAL A 137 9.64 -4.94 -21.85
N LYS A 138 8.90 -3.91 -22.27
CA LYS A 138 7.77 -3.36 -21.51
C LYS A 138 6.71 -4.43 -21.22
N SER A 139 6.28 -5.17 -22.24
CA SER A 139 5.29 -6.23 -22.08
C SER A 139 5.76 -7.36 -21.15
N LYS A 140 7.06 -7.72 -21.16
CA LYS A 140 7.62 -8.70 -20.23
C LYS A 140 7.63 -8.20 -18.78
N ILE A 141 7.97 -6.93 -18.56
CA ILE A 141 7.91 -6.30 -17.23
C ILE A 141 6.46 -6.30 -16.71
N ASP A 142 5.50 -5.98 -17.57
CA ASP A 142 4.08 -6.00 -17.22
C ASP A 142 3.59 -7.43 -16.88
N LEU A 143 4.01 -8.45 -17.64
CA LEU A 143 3.73 -9.87 -17.29
C LEU A 143 4.36 -10.26 -15.95
N ALA A 144 5.62 -9.87 -15.71
CA ALA A 144 6.29 -10.13 -14.44
C ALA A 144 5.57 -9.46 -13.25
N HIS A 145 5.04 -8.26 -13.46
CA HIS A 145 4.22 -7.56 -12.47
C HIS A 145 2.94 -8.35 -12.17
N LEU A 146 2.23 -8.82 -13.19
CA LEU A 146 1.02 -9.64 -12.99
C LEU A 146 1.31 -10.95 -12.26
N TYR A 147 2.42 -11.62 -12.56
CA TYR A 147 2.86 -12.79 -11.81
C TYR A 147 3.15 -12.49 -10.35
N MET A 148 3.78 -11.34 -10.06
CA MET A 148 3.97 -10.91 -8.68
C MET A 148 2.63 -10.66 -7.98
N LEU A 149 1.69 -9.96 -8.62
CA LEU A 149 0.39 -9.65 -8.04
C LEU A 149 -0.45 -10.93 -7.78
N SER A 150 -0.33 -11.95 -8.62
CA SER A 150 -1.04 -13.22 -8.42
C SER A 150 -0.37 -14.17 -7.42
N GLY A 151 0.77 -13.78 -6.84
CA GLY A 151 1.56 -14.63 -5.93
C GLY A 151 2.46 -15.66 -6.64
N ALA A 152 2.49 -15.65 -7.97
CA ALA A 152 3.37 -16.49 -8.79
C ALA A 152 4.80 -15.90 -8.87
N TYR A 153 5.40 -15.61 -7.71
CA TYR A 153 6.64 -14.84 -7.60
C TYR A 153 7.80 -15.42 -8.43
N MET A 154 7.99 -16.74 -8.41
CA MET A 154 9.06 -17.38 -9.20
C MET A 154 8.87 -17.17 -10.71
N ALA A 155 7.64 -17.30 -11.23
CA ALA A 155 7.36 -17.06 -12.65
C ALA A 155 7.63 -15.60 -13.04
N GLY A 156 7.30 -14.65 -12.15
CA GLY A 156 7.64 -13.24 -12.34
C GLY A 156 9.14 -12.99 -12.39
N LEU A 157 9.89 -13.58 -11.45
CA LEU A 157 11.36 -13.48 -11.41
C LEU A 157 12.01 -14.11 -12.65
N ASP A 158 11.54 -15.29 -13.09
CA ASP A 158 12.02 -15.97 -14.28
C ASP A 158 11.78 -15.11 -15.54
N MET A 159 10.60 -14.48 -15.65
CA MET A 159 10.30 -13.54 -16.73
C MET A 159 11.30 -12.38 -16.77
N LEU A 160 11.59 -11.76 -15.62
CA LEU A 160 12.56 -10.66 -15.52
C LEU A 160 13.98 -11.10 -15.89
N GLN A 161 14.39 -12.32 -15.52
CA GLN A 161 15.70 -12.87 -15.89
C GLN A 161 15.89 -13.02 -17.41
N THR A 162 14.80 -13.11 -18.18
CA THR A 162 14.88 -13.14 -19.66
C THR A 162 15.18 -11.77 -20.29
N ILE A 163 15.19 -10.70 -19.48
CA ILE A 163 15.40 -9.33 -19.94
C ILE A 163 16.87 -8.96 -19.70
N SER A 164 17.55 -8.52 -20.75
CA SER A 164 18.88 -7.93 -20.59
C SER A 164 18.74 -6.58 -19.89
N ARG A 165 19.45 -6.39 -18.77
CA ARG A 165 19.35 -5.15 -17.98
C ARG A 165 19.69 -3.90 -18.81
N GLN A 166 20.59 -4.02 -19.79
CA GLN A 166 21.01 -2.94 -20.68
C GLN A 166 19.93 -2.50 -21.67
N THR A 167 18.91 -3.33 -21.91
CA THR A 167 17.80 -3.03 -22.83
C THR A 167 16.63 -2.34 -22.15
N ILE A 168 16.67 -2.18 -20.82
CA ILE A 168 15.60 -1.55 -20.06
C ILE A 168 15.84 -0.04 -20.02
N VAL A 169 14.89 0.72 -20.55
CA VAL A 169 14.91 2.18 -20.50
C VAL A 169 14.66 2.67 -19.08
N GLU A 170 15.18 3.86 -18.76
CA GLU A 170 15.19 4.43 -17.41
C GLU A 170 13.80 4.47 -16.75
N GLU A 171 12.78 4.80 -17.53
CA GLU A 171 11.37 4.84 -17.10
C GLU A 171 10.88 3.52 -16.49
N TYR A 172 11.40 2.37 -16.94
CA TYR A 172 10.92 1.05 -16.49
C TYR A 172 11.73 0.49 -15.32
N LEU A 173 12.79 1.17 -14.90
CA LEU A 173 13.66 0.70 -13.82
C LEU A 173 13.00 0.68 -12.46
N PRO A 174 12.21 1.69 -12.06
CA PRO A 174 11.50 1.65 -10.80
C PRO A 174 10.61 0.40 -10.68
N VAL A 175 9.78 0.13 -11.69
CA VAL A 175 8.89 -1.04 -11.67
C VAL A 175 9.66 -2.36 -11.74
N TYR A 176 10.73 -2.44 -12.54
CA TYR A 176 11.59 -3.62 -12.63
C TYR A 176 12.18 -4.00 -11.26
N TYR A 177 12.75 -3.03 -10.54
CA TYR A 177 13.33 -3.28 -9.22
C TYR A 177 12.26 -3.49 -8.14
N HIS A 178 11.12 -2.82 -8.25
CA HIS A 178 9.99 -3.04 -7.37
C HIS A 178 9.50 -4.50 -7.42
N ILE A 179 9.37 -5.08 -8.63
CA ILE A 179 8.92 -6.47 -8.79
C ILE A 179 9.87 -7.44 -8.10
N TYR A 180 11.19 -7.28 -8.30
CA TYR A 180 12.19 -8.08 -7.59
C TYR A 180 12.08 -7.93 -6.07
N LYS A 181 12.09 -6.68 -5.58
CA LYS A 181 12.05 -6.35 -4.14
C LYS A 181 10.84 -6.98 -3.46
N THR A 182 9.66 -6.81 -4.04
CA THR A 182 8.39 -7.26 -3.46
C THR A 182 8.23 -8.78 -3.58
N SER A 183 8.66 -9.39 -4.69
CA SER A 183 8.63 -10.84 -4.87
C SER A 183 9.49 -11.56 -3.82
N TYR A 184 10.72 -11.09 -3.61
CA TYR A 184 11.59 -11.66 -2.58
C TYR A 184 11.08 -11.42 -1.16
N GLU A 185 10.50 -10.25 -0.89
CA GLU A 185 9.88 -9.98 0.42
C GLU A 185 8.73 -10.95 0.69
N ALA A 186 7.82 -11.13 -0.26
CA ALA A 186 6.68 -12.04 -0.11
C ALA A 186 7.13 -13.49 0.05
N MET A 187 8.11 -13.94 -0.76
CA MET A 187 8.72 -15.27 -0.61
C MET A 187 9.37 -15.44 0.77
N ALA A 188 9.93 -14.40 1.37
CA ALA A 188 10.50 -14.45 2.71
C ALA A 188 9.43 -14.58 3.81
N GLN A 189 8.25 -13.97 3.63
CA GLN A 189 7.15 -14.08 4.60
C GLN A 189 6.59 -15.50 4.67
N GLU A 190 6.44 -16.15 3.51
CA GLU A 190 5.91 -17.51 3.42
C GLU A 190 6.97 -18.61 3.66
N CYS A 191 8.25 -18.24 3.82
CA CYS A 191 9.33 -19.22 3.95
C CYS A 191 9.50 -19.73 5.39
N PRO A 192 9.32 -21.05 5.65
CA PRO A 192 9.49 -21.61 6.99
C PRO A 192 10.96 -21.80 7.39
N LEU A 193 11.87 -21.90 6.41
CA LEU A 193 13.29 -22.14 6.64
C LEU A 193 14.01 -20.83 6.90
N LEU A 194 14.48 -20.63 8.14
CA LEU A 194 15.12 -19.38 8.57
C LEU A 194 16.31 -18.97 7.68
N GLN A 195 17.13 -19.91 7.24
CA GLN A 195 18.27 -19.62 6.36
C GLN A 195 17.81 -19.07 5.00
N GLN A 196 16.81 -19.71 4.39
CA GLN A 196 16.28 -19.29 3.10
C GLN A 196 15.51 -17.96 3.21
N LYS A 197 14.75 -17.77 4.29
CA LYS A 197 14.11 -16.50 4.62
C LYS A 197 15.13 -15.35 4.68
N LYS A 198 16.28 -15.55 5.33
CA LYS A 198 17.36 -14.54 5.38
C LYS A 198 17.92 -14.24 3.98
N ALA A 199 18.09 -15.25 3.14
CA ALA A 199 18.56 -15.06 1.76
C ALA A 199 17.57 -14.22 0.94
N TYR A 200 16.27 -14.50 1.02
CA TYR A 200 15.25 -13.69 0.33
C TYR A 200 15.19 -12.26 0.86
N MET A 201 15.25 -12.06 2.18
CA MET A 201 15.31 -10.70 2.75
C MET A 201 16.54 -9.92 2.27
N ALA A 202 17.70 -10.57 2.15
CA ALA A 202 18.90 -9.92 1.63
C ALA A 202 18.73 -9.50 0.16
N MET A 203 18.10 -10.34 -0.66
CA MET A 203 17.78 -9.99 -2.05
C MET A 203 16.76 -8.84 -2.13
N SER A 204 15.71 -8.87 -1.31
CA SER A 204 14.74 -7.78 -1.22
C SER A 204 15.42 -6.45 -0.86
N ALA A 205 16.34 -6.46 0.11
CA ALA A 205 17.11 -5.27 0.49
C ALA A 205 17.99 -4.74 -0.65
N LEU A 206 18.71 -5.62 -1.36
CA LEU A 206 19.54 -5.23 -2.51
C LEU A 206 18.73 -4.55 -3.61
N TYR A 207 17.56 -5.08 -3.93
CA TYR A 207 16.68 -4.50 -4.94
C TYR A 207 15.95 -3.25 -4.44
N ARG A 208 15.73 -3.12 -3.14
CA ARG A 208 15.25 -1.89 -2.51
C ARG A 208 16.24 -0.75 -2.70
N ASP A 209 17.53 -1.01 -2.48
CA ASP A 209 18.58 -0.02 -2.70
C ASP A 209 18.67 0.38 -4.17
N SER A 210 18.59 -0.61 -5.07
CA SER A 210 18.55 -0.36 -6.52
C SER A 210 17.36 0.50 -6.93
N LEU A 211 16.17 0.23 -6.37
CA LEU A 211 14.96 1.03 -6.59
C LEU A 211 15.16 2.47 -6.12
N ARG A 212 15.68 2.68 -4.91
CA ARG A 212 15.91 4.03 -4.35
C ARG A 212 16.79 4.89 -5.25
N MET A 213 17.81 4.30 -5.87
CA MET A 213 18.69 5.02 -6.80
C MET A 213 17.98 5.53 -8.06
N GLN A 214 16.79 5.01 -8.38
CA GLN A 214 15.99 5.44 -9.54
C GLN A 214 14.93 6.48 -9.18
N LEU A 215 14.71 6.76 -7.89
CA LEU A 215 13.64 7.63 -7.42
C LEU A 215 14.19 9.02 -7.08
N GLN A 216 13.40 10.05 -7.38
CA GLN A 216 13.73 11.43 -7.03
C GLN A 216 13.48 11.68 -5.53
N ALA A 217 14.17 12.67 -4.96
CA ALA A 217 14.09 12.97 -3.53
C ALA A 217 12.67 13.36 -3.05
N ASN A 218 11.85 13.93 -3.94
CA ASN A 218 10.47 14.34 -3.68
C ASN A 218 9.43 13.30 -4.14
N ASP A 219 9.85 12.11 -4.58
CA ASP A 219 8.94 11.06 -5.01
C ASP A 219 8.28 10.36 -3.80
N ILE A 220 6.95 10.31 -3.78
CA ILE A 220 6.20 9.64 -2.72
C ILE A 220 6.57 8.15 -2.56
N THR A 221 6.99 7.51 -3.65
CA THR A 221 7.47 6.13 -3.68
C THR A 221 8.73 5.98 -2.84
N LEU A 222 9.62 6.98 -2.84
CA LEU A 222 10.83 6.96 -2.03
C LEU A 222 10.47 7.00 -0.54
N LEU A 223 9.51 7.85 -0.15
CA LEU A 223 9.00 7.90 1.21
C LEU A 223 8.37 6.56 1.62
N PHE A 224 7.55 5.97 0.76
CA PHE A 224 6.94 4.66 1.00
C PHE A 224 8.00 3.58 1.25
N VAL A 225 8.96 3.42 0.35
CA VAL A 225 10.02 2.39 0.45
C VAL A 225 10.93 2.61 1.66
N THR A 226 11.16 3.86 2.04
CA THR A 226 11.97 4.20 3.23
C THR A 226 11.24 3.86 4.52
N THR A 227 9.98 4.24 4.63
CA THR A 227 9.18 4.03 5.84
C THR A 227 8.77 2.57 6.05
N GLU A 228 8.63 1.82 4.96
CA GLU A 228 8.48 0.37 5.00
C GLU A 228 9.72 -0.30 5.60
N GLU A 229 10.93 0.08 5.19
CA GLU A 229 12.16 -0.46 5.77
C GLU A 229 12.30 -0.13 7.26
N LEU A 230 11.97 1.12 7.65
CA LEU A 230 11.94 1.51 9.07
C LEU A 230 10.98 0.64 9.88
N THR A 231 9.78 0.39 9.34
CA THR A 231 8.76 -0.45 9.98
C THR A 231 9.24 -1.90 10.12
N GLU A 232 9.86 -2.46 9.07
CA GLU A 232 10.46 -3.82 9.11
C GLU A 232 11.57 -3.94 10.15
N LYS A 233 12.37 -2.89 10.36
CA LYS A 233 13.42 -2.83 11.38
C LYS A 233 12.90 -2.52 12.79
N GLY A 234 11.58 -2.34 12.95
CA GLY A 234 10.95 -1.99 14.23
C GLY A 234 11.04 -0.51 14.60
N ALA A 235 11.63 0.34 13.75
CA ALA A 235 11.71 1.79 13.90
C ALA A 235 10.39 2.49 13.53
N CYS A 236 9.26 1.95 14.01
CA CYS A 236 7.92 2.41 13.63
C CYS A 236 7.63 3.86 14.06
N ARG A 237 8.24 4.33 15.15
CA ARG A 237 8.07 5.71 15.62
C ARG A 237 8.73 6.72 14.67
N GLU A 238 9.94 6.42 14.23
CA GLU A 238 10.66 7.24 13.23
C GLU A 238 9.89 7.29 11.91
N ALA A 239 9.35 6.14 11.47
CA ALA A 239 8.47 6.10 10.30
C ALA A 239 7.25 7.00 10.47
N LEU A 240 6.57 6.95 11.63
CA LEU A 240 5.41 7.80 11.92
C LEU A 240 5.74 9.29 11.90
N ASP A 241 6.88 9.70 12.45
CA ASP A 241 7.25 11.11 12.52
C ASP A 241 7.34 11.74 11.12
N VAL A 242 7.95 11.04 10.16
CA VAL A 242 8.04 11.50 8.77
C VAL A 242 6.70 11.41 8.06
N LEU A 243 5.97 10.29 8.23
CA LEU A 243 4.72 10.04 7.53
C LEU A 243 3.59 11.00 7.95
N LEU A 244 3.46 11.29 9.24
CA LEU A 244 2.44 12.20 9.75
C LEU A 244 2.69 13.63 9.27
N ASN A 245 3.96 14.04 9.16
CA ASN A 245 4.31 15.33 8.58
C ASN A 245 3.88 15.43 7.11
N GLN A 246 4.21 14.43 6.28
CA GLN A 246 3.77 14.39 4.88
C GLN A 246 2.24 14.36 4.75
N TYR A 247 1.55 13.61 5.60
CA TYR A 247 0.08 13.49 5.56
C TYR A 247 -0.62 14.82 5.86
N GLY A 248 -0.03 15.63 6.75
CA GLY A 248 -0.54 16.94 7.14
C GLY A 248 -0.23 18.07 6.16
N ASP A 249 0.69 17.89 5.21
CA ASP A 249 1.04 18.91 4.22
C ASP A 249 -0.14 19.15 3.24
N GLU A 250 -0.49 20.41 3.05
CA GLU A 250 -1.54 20.85 2.12
C GLU A 250 -1.20 20.53 0.66
N LYS A 251 0.09 20.43 0.32
CA LYS A 251 0.59 20.10 -1.01
C LYS A 251 0.45 18.62 -1.35
N THR A 252 0.28 17.75 -0.35
CA THR A 252 0.10 16.32 -0.56
C THR A 252 -1.26 16.06 -1.22
N SER A 253 -1.21 15.53 -2.44
CA SER A 253 -2.40 15.22 -3.24
C SER A 253 -3.25 14.15 -2.55
N THR A 254 -4.53 14.04 -2.96
CA THR A 254 -5.44 13.01 -2.44
C THR A 254 -4.87 11.60 -2.66
N HIS A 255 -4.25 11.35 -3.81
CA HIS A 255 -3.63 10.07 -4.12
C HIS A 255 -2.44 9.77 -3.20
N GLU A 256 -1.54 10.74 -3.02
CA GLU A 256 -0.40 10.59 -2.10
C GLU A 256 -0.88 10.40 -0.65
N LYS A 257 -1.94 11.10 -0.23
CA LYS A 257 -2.56 10.90 1.10
C LYS A 257 -3.06 9.47 1.28
N ALA A 258 -3.60 8.84 0.24
CA ALA A 258 -4.01 7.44 0.32
C ALA A 258 -2.81 6.51 0.60
N ILE A 259 -1.69 6.71 -0.10
CA ILE A 259 -0.45 5.96 0.09
C ILE A 259 0.16 6.20 1.47
N VAL A 260 0.26 7.47 1.89
CA VAL A 260 0.84 7.85 3.18
C VAL A 260 0.00 7.31 4.34
N ALA A 261 -1.33 7.42 4.26
CA ALA A 261 -2.22 6.86 5.27
C ALA A 261 -2.04 5.34 5.43
N TYR A 262 -1.85 4.61 4.33
CA TYR A 262 -1.56 3.17 4.40
C TYR A 262 -0.25 2.90 5.16
N SER A 263 0.82 3.64 4.85
CA SER A 263 2.10 3.50 5.57
C SER A 263 1.99 3.87 7.05
N ILE A 264 1.21 4.91 7.39
CA ILE A 264 0.92 5.28 8.78
C ILE A 264 0.21 4.13 9.51
N ALA A 265 -0.78 3.52 8.87
CA ALA A 265 -1.51 2.40 9.43
C ALA A 265 -0.59 1.20 9.71
N ARG A 266 0.33 0.88 8.79
CA ARG A 266 1.34 -0.16 8.99
C ARG A 266 2.27 0.15 10.16
N ALA A 267 2.75 1.39 10.29
CA ALA A 267 3.61 1.78 11.38
C ALA A 267 2.88 1.71 12.74
N TYR A 268 1.62 2.14 12.82
CA TYR A 268 0.79 1.96 14.02
C TYR A 268 0.54 0.48 14.34
N ARG A 269 0.33 -0.36 13.33
CA ARG A 269 0.20 -1.82 13.52
C ARG A 269 1.48 -2.41 14.09
N GLY A 270 2.65 -1.97 13.62
CA GLY A 270 3.95 -2.37 14.18
C GLY A 270 4.14 -1.96 15.65
N LEU A 271 3.52 -0.85 16.07
CA LEU A 271 3.45 -0.42 17.48
C LEU A 271 2.31 -1.08 18.28
N GLN A 272 1.56 -2.02 17.69
CA GLN A 272 0.37 -2.65 18.30
C GLN A 272 -0.75 -1.64 18.66
N HIS A 273 -0.79 -0.49 17.99
CA HIS A 273 -1.83 0.53 18.17
C HIS A 273 -3.00 0.29 17.19
N THR A 274 -3.74 -0.79 17.41
CA THR A 274 -4.76 -1.31 16.48
C THR A 274 -5.81 -0.28 16.06
N ASP A 275 -6.40 0.48 16.98
CA ASP A 275 -7.41 1.48 16.65
C ASP A 275 -6.88 2.57 15.73
N SER A 276 -5.63 2.98 15.95
CA SER A 276 -4.97 3.97 15.09
C SER A 276 -4.73 3.40 13.70
N ALA A 277 -4.28 2.15 13.62
CA ALA A 277 -4.09 1.46 12.36
C ALA A 277 -5.41 1.35 11.57
N ILE A 278 -6.51 0.96 12.22
CA ILE A 278 -7.84 0.88 11.59
C ILE A 278 -8.26 2.24 11.04
N CYS A 279 -8.10 3.33 11.81
CA CYS A 279 -8.45 4.66 11.33
C CYS A 279 -7.66 5.04 10.07
N TYR A 280 -6.36 4.79 10.03
CA TYR A 280 -5.54 5.17 8.88
C TYR A 280 -5.72 4.23 7.68
N PHE A 281 -6.05 2.95 7.88
CA PHE A 281 -6.47 2.07 6.77
C PHE A 281 -7.78 2.55 6.15
N ALA A 282 -8.76 2.92 6.95
CA ALA A 282 -10.01 3.49 6.44
C ALA A 282 -9.77 4.84 5.74
N ALA A 283 -8.92 5.71 6.28
CA ALA A 283 -8.55 6.97 5.63
C ALA A 283 -7.86 6.75 4.28
N SER A 284 -6.98 5.76 4.20
CA SER A 284 -6.33 5.34 2.95
C SER A 284 -7.35 4.93 1.90
N ALA A 285 -8.27 4.01 2.25
CA ALA A 285 -9.33 3.57 1.35
C ALA A 285 -10.23 4.73 0.89
N ILE A 286 -10.65 5.61 1.81
CA ILE A 286 -11.47 6.78 1.49
C ILE A 286 -10.76 7.71 0.49
N ASN A 287 -9.47 7.98 0.69
CA ASN A 287 -8.70 8.84 -0.21
C ASN A 287 -8.48 8.19 -1.58
N ASP A 288 -8.27 6.86 -1.63
CA ASP A 288 -8.17 6.14 -2.89
C ASP A 288 -9.48 6.25 -3.70
N PHE A 289 -10.65 6.06 -3.05
CA PHE A 289 -11.94 6.25 -3.73
C PHE A 289 -12.19 7.70 -4.18
N LYS A 290 -11.67 8.69 -3.44
CA LYS A 290 -11.77 10.12 -3.79
C LYS A 290 -10.72 10.56 -4.80
N THR A 291 -9.75 9.72 -5.15
CA THR A 291 -8.75 10.05 -6.16
C THR A 291 -9.46 10.11 -7.52
N PRO A 292 -9.40 11.25 -8.23
CA PRO A 292 -10.03 11.37 -9.54
C PRO A 292 -9.54 10.25 -10.45
N VAL A 293 -10.45 9.46 -10.99
CA VAL A 293 -10.13 8.56 -12.09
C VAL A 293 -9.64 9.46 -13.22
N LYS A 294 -8.41 9.25 -13.71
CA LYS A 294 -7.93 9.95 -14.90
C LYS A 294 -8.85 9.55 -16.05
N GLU A 295 -9.76 10.43 -16.42
CA GLU A 295 -10.41 10.45 -17.74
C GLU A 295 -9.45 11.03 -18.78
#